data_AF-A6GAI5-F1
#
_entry.id   AF-A6GAI5-F1
#
_cell.length_a   1.000
_cell.length_b   1.000
_cell.length_c   1.000
_cell.angle_alpha   90.00
_cell.angle_beta   90.00
_cell.angle_gamma   90.00
#
_symmetry.space_group_name_H-M   'P 1'
#
loop_
_entity.id
_entity.type
_entity.pdbx_description
1 polymer ?
#
loop_
_entity_poly.entity_id
_entity_poly.type
_entity_poly.pdbx_seq_one_letter_code
_entity_poly.pdbx_strand_id
1 'polypeptide(L)'
;MDPRPILGYGRRSMAFEYKPGIYQTTKYLPGNEAEIGPGELVLIRTDGEFAPASVLKPVSNRNNQWQFQMPGIKIPSASLNWGDTLVKLPHEGFYRLLKEMTFDGGGRWLVNAIVQLGYTRKAEPILFIAQRRNPLASNDLFFSDKGVKVELDGLMERIEPLAWYQEPNKSDS
;
A
#
# COMPACT_ATOMS: atom_id res chain seq x y z
N MET A 1 21.22 -30.14 -51.51
CA MET A 1 19.94 -29.95 -50.78
C MET A 1 20.31 -29.65 -49.35
N ASP A 2 20.10 -28.41 -48.94
CA ASP A 2 20.57 -27.85 -47.68
C ASP A 2 19.35 -27.62 -46.78
N PRO A 3 19.24 -28.24 -45.58
CA PRO A 3 18.10 -28.04 -44.71
C PRO A 3 18.24 -26.72 -43.94
N ARG A 4 17.28 -25.81 -44.14
CA ARG A 4 17.19 -24.54 -43.42
C ARG A 4 16.95 -24.80 -41.92
N PRO A 5 17.58 -24.05 -41.00
CA PRO A 5 17.28 -24.15 -39.59
C PRO A 5 15.91 -23.54 -39.26
N ILE A 6 15.16 -24.25 -38.43
CA ILE A 6 13.84 -23.87 -37.91
C ILE A 6 14.03 -22.68 -36.95
N LEU A 7 13.33 -21.59 -37.24
CA LEU A 7 13.29 -20.38 -36.43
C LEU A 7 12.78 -20.72 -35.03
N GLY A 8 13.68 -20.71 -34.04
CA GLY A 8 13.32 -20.86 -32.64
C GLY A 8 12.38 -19.72 -32.23
N TYR A 9 11.17 -20.06 -31.83
CA TYR A 9 10.26 -19.13 -31.16
C TYR A 9 10.98 -18.63 -29.90
N GLY A 10 11.39 -17.36 -29.94
CA GLY A 10 11.96 -16.68 -28.79
C GLY A 10 11.03 -16.86 -27.60
N ARG A 11 11.59 -17.28 -26.46
CA ARG A 11 10.91 -17.21 -25.18
C ARG A 11 10.39 -15.78 -25.03
N ARG A 12 9.08 -15.59 -25.16
CA ARG A 12 8.42 -14.38 -24.68
C ARG A 12 8.84 -14.27 -23.22
N SER A 13 9.68 -13.29 -22.91
CA SER A 13 9.90 -12.84 -21.54
C SER A 13 8.51 -12.68 -20.93
N MET A 14 8.20 -13.38 -19.84
CA MET A 14 6.94 -13.15 -19.15
C MET A 14 6.95 -11.68 -18.73
N ALA A 15 6.01 -10.90 -19.25
CA ALA A 15 5.85 -9.51 -18.85
C ALA A 15 5.49 -9.50 -17.35
N PHE A 16 6.06 -8.56 -16.60
CA PHE A 16 5.72 -8.36 -15.19
C PHE A 16 4.20 -8.27 -15.02
N GLU A 17 3.65 -9.08 -14.12
CA GLU A 17 2.22 -9.07 -13.80
C GLU A 17 1.96 -8.07 -12.67
N TYR A 18 1.29 -6.98 -12.99
CA TYR A 18 0.84 -6.03 -11.98
C TYR A 18 -0.22 -6.68 -11.09
N LYS A 19 0.01 -6.65 -9.78
CA LYS A 19 -1.01 -7.01 -8.79
C LYS A 19 -1.66 -5.73 -8.26
N PRO A 20 -2.98 -5.65 -8.13
CA PRO A 20 -3.61 -4.54 -7.44
C PRO A 20 -3.07 -4.34 -6.02
N GLY A 21 -3.04 -3.10 -5.58
CA GLY A 21 -2.63 -2.73 -4.22
C GLY A 21 -1.76 -1.47 -4.18
N ILE A 22 -1.25 -1.18 -2.99
CA ILE A 22 -0.46 0.01 -2.71
C ILE A 22 1.03 -0.33 -2.83
N TYR A 23 1.80 0.57 -3.43
CA TYR A 23 3.22 0.38 -3.71
C TYR A 23 4.01 1.64 -3.37
N GLN A 24 5.30 1.46 -3.09
CA GLN A 24 6.31 2.49 -3.16
C GLN A 24 7.01 2.42 -4.52
N THR A 25 7.10 3.56 -5.20
CA THR A 25 7.88 3.68 -6.43
C THR A 25 9.38 3.71 -6.11
N THR A 26 10.22 3.19 -6.99
CA THR A 26 11.69 3.25 -6.82
C THR A 26 12.40 3.92 -8.01
N LYS A 27 11.66 4.16 -9.10
CA LYS A 27 12.11 4.84 -10.31
C LYS A 27 11.00 5.75 -10.83
N TYR A 28 11.40 6.74 -11.61
CA TYR A 28 10.46 7.53 -12.40
C TYR A 28 9.61 6.65 -13.32
N LEU A 29 8.33 6.97 -13.46
CA LEU A 29 7.46 6.29 -14.44
C LEU A 29 7.83 6.77 -15.85
N PRO A 30 8.21 5.87 -16.78
CA PRO A 30 8.55 6.27 -18.14
C PRO A 30 7.42 7.05 -18.84
N GLY A 31 7.77 8.14 -19.50
CA GLY A 31 6.83 9.03 -20.18
C GLY A 31 5.94 9.88 -19.26
N ASN A 32 6.09 9.75 -17.94
CA ASN A 32 5.35 10.49 -16.92
C ASN A 32 6.28 10.89 -15.76
N GLU A 33 7.55 11.17 -16.07
CA GLU A 33 8.62 11.40 -15.09
C GLU A 33 8.37 12.66 -14.25
N ALA A 34 7.65 13.64 -14.80
CA ALA A 34 7.24 14.85 -14.08
C ALA A 34 6.17 14.59 -13.02
N GLU A 35 5.42 13.48 -13.14
CA GLU A 35 4.28 13.18 -12.29
C GLU A 35 4.57 12.13 -11.24
N ILE A 36 5.39 11.12 -11.56
CA ILE A 36 5.67 9.98 -10.67
C ILE A 36 7.19 9.85 -10.52
N GLY A 37 7.69 10.32 -9.38
CA GLY A 37 9.08 10.14 -8.95
C GLY A 37 9.30 8.87 -8.13
N PRO A 38 10.56 8.57 -7.76
CA PRO A 38 10.89 7.52 -6.81
C PRO A 38 10.50 7.91 -5.37
N GLY A 39 10.23 6.90 -4.55
CA GLY A 39 9.85 7.05 -3.14
C GLY A 39 8.44 7.55 -2.93
N GLU A 40 7.56 7.51 -3.93
CA GLU A 40 6.18 7.94 -3.84
C GLU A 40 5.24 6.78 -3.53
N LEU A 41 4.20 7.06 -2.74
CA LEU A 41 3.08 6.16 -2.52
C LEU A 41 2.16 6.18 -3.75
N VAL A 42 1.84 5.01 -4.30
CA VAL A 42 0.90 4.89 -5.42
C VAL A 42 -0.04 3.70 -5.24
N LEU A 43 -1.24 3.79 -5.82
CA LEU A 43 -2.15 2.66 -5.96
C LEU A 43 -2.06 2.13 -7.40
N ILE A 44 -1.85 0.81 -7.53
CA ILE A 44 -1.93 0.11 -8.81
C ILE A 44 -3.30 -0.54 -8.94
N ARG A 45 -3.96 -0.29 -10.08
CA ARG A 45 -5.21 -0.94 -10.49
C ARG A 45 -5.03 -1.66 -11.82
N THR A 46 -5.71 -2.80 -11.98
CA THR A 46 -5.61 -3.68 -13.16
C THR A 46 -6.96 -4.15 -13.68
N ASP A 47 -8.06 -3.59 -13.19
CA ASP A 47 -9.42 -3.93 -13.63
C ASP A 47 -9.67 -3.44 -15.07
N GLY A 48 -10.75 -3.93 -15.70
CA GLY A 48 -10.93 -3.94 -17.17
C GLY A 48 -10.78 -2.61 -17.90
N GLU A 49 -11.05 -1.47 -17.24
CA GLU A 49 -10.81 -0.13 -17.81
C GLU A 49 -9.32 0.30 -17.81
N PHE A 50 -8.51 -0.34 -16.96
CA PHE A 50 -7.12 0.01 -16.65
C PHE A 50 -6.11 -1.04 -17.12
N ALA A 51 -6.52 -2.01 -17.94
CA ALA A 51 -5.61 -3.02 -18.47
C ALA A 51 -4.48 -2.40 -19.35
N PRO A 52 -3.21 -2.84 -19.21
CA PRO A 52 -2.75 -3.89 -18.29
C PRO A 52 -2.65 -3.41 -16.83
N ALA A 53 -2.32 -2.13 -16.59
CA ALA A 53 -2.39 -1.50 -15.28
C ALA A 53 -2.40 0.04 -15.36
N SER A 54 -2.88 0.71 -14.32
CA SER A 54 -2.79 2.15 -14.12
C SER A 54 -2.29 2.52 -12.72
N VAL A 55 -1.56 3.63 -12.65
CA VAL A 55 -1.03 4.24 -11.42
C VAL A 55 -1.95 5.37 -10.99
N LEU A 56 -2.40 5.34 -9.75
CA LEU A 56 -3.18 6.42 -9.15
C LEU A 56 -2.38 7.08 -8.05
N LYS A 57 -2.42 8.41 -8.02
CA LYS A 57 -1.74 9.21 -7.00
C LYS A 57 -2.64 9.45 -5.79
N PRO A 58 -2.08 9.49 -4.58
CA PRO A 58 -2.80 9.88 -3.38
C PRO A 58 -3.19 11.36 -3.45
N VAL A 59 -4.45 11.68 -3.19
CA VAL A 59 -4.96 13.06 -3.22
C VAL A 59 -5.30 13.62 -1.86
N SER A 60 -6.00 12.84 -1.03
CA SER A 60 -6.38 13.24 0.32
C SER A 60 -6.23 12.06 1.26
N ASN A 61 -5.86 12.32 2.50
CA ASN A 61 -5.85 11.32 3.54
C ASN A 61 -7.04 11.59 4.47
N ARG A 62 -7.87 10.57 4.69
CA ARG A 62 -9.04 10.63 5.57
C ARG A 62 -8.98 9.42 6.49
N ASN A 63 -9.08 9.65 7.80
CA ASN A 63 -9.01 8.59 8.82
C ASN A 63 -7.77 7.70 8.63
N ASN A 64 -6.61 8.30 8.39
CA ASN A 64 -5.32 7.63 8.16
C ASN A 64 -5.27 6.69 6.96
N GLN A 65 -6.20 6.85 6.00
CA GLN A 65 -6.23 6.10 4.75
C GLN A 65 -6.19 7.04 3.56
N TRP A 66 -5.41 6.70 2.54
CA TRP A 66 -5.31 7.47 1.32
C TRP A 66 -6.51 7.25 0.41
N GLN A 67 -7.06 8.36 -0.06
CA GLN A 67 -7.96 8.42 -1.19
C GLN A 67 -7.13 8.69 -2.44
N PHE A 68 -7.44 7.96 -3.51
CA PHE A 68 -6.72 8.03 -4.78
C PHE A 68 -7.62 8.62 -5.87
N GLN A 69 -7.06 9.46 -6.74
CA GLN A 69 -7.83 10.15 -7.77
C GLN A 69 -7.89 9.37 -9.07
N MET A 70 -9.03 9.53 -9.75
CA MET A 70 -9.31 9.06 -11.10
C MET A 70 -9.37 10.25 -12.08
N PRO A 71 -9.00 10.08 -13.36
CA PRO A 71 -8.43 8.87 -13.95
C PRO A 71 -6.97 8.62 -13.51
N GLY A 72 -6.55 7.36 -13.47
CA GLY A 72 -5.14 7.00 -13.25
C GLY A 72 -4.28 7.20 -14.49
N ILE A 73 -2.96 7.24 -14.30
CA ILE A 73 -1.96 7.28 -15.36
C ILE A 73 -1.74 5.85 -15.88
N LYS A 74 -1.99 5.61 -17.17
CA LYS A 74 -1.74 4.29 -17.77
C LYS A 74 -0.25 3.99 -17.78
N ILE A 75 0.12 2.79 -17.35
CA ILE A 75 1.52 2.37 -17.39
C ILE A 75 1.88 2.01 -18.85
N PRO A 76 2.87 2.67 -19.47
CA PRO A 76 3.19 2.39 -20.86
C PRO A 76 3.69 0.95 -21.03
N SER A 77 3.19 0.25 -22.06
CA SER A 77 3.57 -1.14 -22.36
C SER A 77 5.07 -1.32 -22.64
N ALA A 78 5.76 -0.24 -23.05
CA ALA A 78 7.20 -0.19 -23.27
C ALA A 78 8.02 -0.10 -21.96
N SER A 79 7.38 0.08 -20.80
CA SER A 79 8.02 0.20 -19.49
C SER A 79 8.40 -1.19 -18.94
N LEU A 80 9.10 -1.99 -19.75
CA LEU A 80 9.26 -3.43 -19.62
C LEU A 80 9.69 -3.90 -18.22
N ASN A 81 10.35 -3.06 -17.42
CA ASN A 81 10.85 -3.40 -16.08
C ASN A 81 10.47 -2.40 -14.98
N TRP A 82 9.57 -1.44 -15.22
CA TRP A 82 9.22 -0.45 -14.17
C TRP A 82 8.44 -1.12 -13.03
N GLY A 83 7.47 -1.96 -13.37
CA GLY A 83 6.68 -2.72 -12.40
C GLY A 83 7.53 -3.62 -11.49
N ASP A 84 8.57 -4.27 -12.04
CA ASP A 84 9.51 -5.10 -11.28
C ASP A 84 10.25 -4.34 -10.18
N THR A 85 10.33 -3.02 -10.31
CA THR A 85 11.08 -2.18 -9.36
C THR A 85 10.20 -1.69 -8.21
N LEU A 86 8.89 -1.86 -8.29
CA LEU A 86 7.96 -1.41 -7.26
C LEU A 86 8.09 -2.25 -5.99
N VAL A 87 8.03 -1.59 -4.83
CA VAL A 87 7.97 -2.28 -3.54
C VAL A 87 6.50 -2.36 -3.13
N LYS A 88 5.96 -3.58 -3.07
CA LYS A 88 4.58 -3.79 -2.62
C LYS A 88 4.47 -3.49 -1.13
N LEU A 89 3.49 -2.67 -0.78
CA LEU A 89 3.24 -2.31 0.61
C LEU A 89 2.08 -3.14 1.18
N PRO A 90 2.11 -3.45 2.49
CA PRO A 90 0.94 -3.95 3.20
C PRO A 90 -0.25 -3.00 3.04
N HIS A 91 -1.46 -3.53 2.93
CA HIS A 91 -2.64 -2.69 2.75
C HIS A 91 -2.90 -1.82 3.98
N GLU A 92 -3.38 -0.58 3.79
CA GLU A 92 -3.81 0.26 4.92
C GLU A 92 -4.98 -0.39 5.67
N GLY A 93 -5.11 -0.13 6.96
CA GLY A 93 -6.22 -0.68 7.74
C GLY A 93 -5.82 -1.10 9.14
N PHE A 94 -6.57 -2.03 9.72
CA PHE A 94 -6.44 -2.40 11.12
C PHE A 94 -5.67 -3.70 11.30
N TYR A 95 -4.78 -3.68 12.28
CA TYR A 95 -3.85 -4.75 12.59
C TYR A 95 -3.74 -4.94 14.10
N ARG A 96 -3.22 -6.09 14.52
CA ARG A 96 -2.74 -6.31 15.89
C ARG A 96 -1.22 -6.36 15.91
N LEU A 97 -0.62 -5.89 17.00
CA LEU A 97 0.81 -6.08 17.25
C LEU A 97 1.10 -7.51 17.70
N LEU A 98 2.10 -8.13 17.07
CA LEU A 98 2.63 -9.46 17.43
C LEU A 98 3.75 -9.38 18.47
N LYS A 99 4.39 -8.22 18.59
CA LYS A 99 5.51 -7.96 19.50
C LYS A 99 5.29 -6.64 20.23
N GLU A 100 5.83 -6.52 21.43
CA GLU A 100 5.85 -5.23 22.15
C GLU A 100 6.68 -4.21 21.36
N MET A 101 6.22 -2.97 21.34
CA MET A 101 6.96 -1.82 20.78
C MET A 101 7.28 -0.84 21.90
N THR A 102 8.54 -0.46 22.02
CA THR A 102 9.03 0.54 22.98
C THR A 102 9.46 1.80 22.24
N PHE A 103 9.29 2.95 22.86
CA PHE A 103 9.57 4.25 22.24
C PHE A 103 10.59 5.05 23.04
N ASP A 104 11.39 5.83 22.33
CA ASP A 104 12.34 6.76 22.93
C ASP A 104 11.59 7.83 23.74
N GLY A 105 12.02 8.07 24.98
CA GLY A 105 11.31 8.95 25.92
C GLY A 105 10.25 8.26 26.77
N GLY A 106 10.09 6.94 26.63
CA GLY A 106 9.23 6.12 27.47
C GLY A 106 7.86 5.83 26.85
N GLY A 107 7.18 4.84 27.42
CA GLY A 107 5.94 4.30 26.86
C GLY A 107 6.19 3.04 26.02
N ARG A 108 5.17 2.19 25.97
CA ARG A 108 5.20 0.95 25.21
C ARG A 108 3.81 0.61 24.69
N TRP A 109 3.75 -0.01 23.53
CA TRP A 109 2.54 -0.67 23.04
C TRP A 109 2.71 -2.17 23.21
N LEU A 110 1.75 -2.76 23.91
CA LEU A 110 1.79 -4.16 24.31
C LEU A 110 1.46 -5.08 23.12
N VAL A 111 1.84 -6.35 23.24
CA VAL A 111 1.38 -7.41 22.34
C VAL A 111 -0.16 -7.44 22.32
N ASN A 112 -0.73 -7.70 21.14
CA ASN A 112 -2.16 -7.64 20.81
C ASN A 112 -2.79 -6.24 20.87
N ALA A 113 -2.00 -5.17 21.05
CA ALA A 113 -2.55 -3.83 20.88
C ALA A 113 -3.08 -3.66 19.44
N ILE A 114 -4.26 -3.04 19.34
CA ILE A 114 -4.89 -2.75 18.05
C ILE A 114 -4.25 -1.48 17.50
N VAL A 115 -3.77 -1.55 16.27
CA VAL A 115 -3.16 -0.44 15.56
C VAL A 115 -3.80 -0.28 14.19
N GLN A 116 -3.79 0.93 13.68
CA GLN A 116 -4.11 1.23 12.29
C GLN A 116 -2.81 1.51 11.55
N LEU A 117 -2.59 0.83 10.43
CA LEU A 117 -1.52 1.10 9.48
C LEU A 117 -2.00 2.10 8.43
N GLY A 118 -1.25 3.19 8.29
CA GLY A 118 -1.34 4.15 7.19
C GLY A 118 0.05 4.47 6.65
N TYR A 119 0.12 5.32 5.62
CA TYR A 119 1.40 5.75 5.04
C TYR A 119 1.51 7.26 4.89
N THR A 120 2.74 7.77 4.79
CA THR A 120 2.98 9.11 4.24
C THR A 120 2.84 9.10 2.71
N ARG A 121 2.82 10.29 2.09
CA ARG A 121 2.94 10.41 0.62
C ARG A 121 4.24 9.81 0.07
N LYS A 122 5.25 9.65 0.92
CA LYS A 122 6.55 9.04 0.58
C LYS A 122 6.60 7.53 0.83
N ALA A 123 5.44 6.91 1.04
CA ALA A 123 5.29 5.50 1.36
C ALA A 123 6.00 5.05 2.65
N GLU A 124 6.22 5.97 3.59
CA GLU A 124 6.75 5.63 4.92
C GLU A 124 5.59 5.12 5.79
N PRO A 125 5.68 3.92 6.40
CA PRO A 125 4.60 3.38 7.21
C PRO A 125 4.46 4.12 8.54
N ILE A 126 3.21 4.30 8.96
CA ILE A 126 2.84 4.92 10.22
C ILE A 126 1.83 4.02 10.93
N LEU A 127 2.08 3.73 12.21
CA LEU A 127 1.14 3.04 13.07
C LEU A 127 0.44 4.01 14.01
N PHE A 128 -0.89 3.92 14.08
CA PHE A 128 -1.73 4.68 14.99
C PHE A 128 -2.37 3.72 16.00
N ILE A 129 -2.13 3.93 17.29
CA ILE A 129 -2.62 3.05 18.35
C ILE A 129 -4.09 3.32 18.67
N ALA A 130 -4.88 2.25 18.84
CA ALA A 130 -6.23 2.32 19.40
C ALA A 130 -6.17 2.53 20.92
N GLN A 131 -7.00 3.42 21.42
CA GLN A 131 -7.02 3.83 22.81
C GLN A 131 -8.46 3.88 23.32
N ARG A 132 -8.64 3.47 24.56
CA ARG A 132 -9.86 3.75 25.30
C ARG A 132 -9.72 5.13 25.94
N ARG A 133 -10.72 6.00 25.76
CA ARG A 133 -10.73 7.31 26.44
C ARG A 133 -10.78 7.13 27.96
N ASN A 134 -10.15 8.06 28.68
CA ASN A 134 -10.22 8.16 30.13
C ASN A 134 -10.63 9.61 30.50
N PRO A 135 -11.81 9.82 31.12
CA PRO A 135 -12.80 8.82 31.50
C PRO A 135 -13.46 8.14 30.30
N LEU A 136 -14.06 6.96 30.53
CA LEU A 136 -14.79 6.23 29.50
C LEU A 136 -16.12 6.96 29.21
N ALA A 137 -16.15 7.76 28.15
CA ALA A 137 -17.34 8.52 27.74
C ALA A 137 -18.26 7.73 26.79
N SER A 138 -17.71 6.76 26.07
CA SER A 138 -18.39 5.99 25.02
C SER A 138 -17.76 4.60 24.87
N ASN A 139 -18.53 3.64 24.34
CA ASN A 139 -18.07 2.27 24.07
C ASN A 139 -17.38 2.18 22.70
N ASP A 140 -16.43 3.06 22.45
CA ASP A 140 -15.64 3.12 21.23
C ASP A 140 -14.13 3.06 21.52
N LEU A 141 -13.38 2.59 20.53
CA LEU A 141 -11.93 2.75 20.50
C LEU A 141 -11.59 3.97 19.67
N PHE A 142 -10.82 4.88 20.24
CA PHE A 142 -10.31 6.06 19.54
C PHE A 142 -8.90 5.77 19.04
N PHE A 143 -8.63 5.99 17.77
CA PHE A 143 -7.27 5.93 17.24
C PHE A 143 -6.58 7.28 17.40
N SER A 144 -5.34 7.26 17.90
CA SER A 144 -4.56 8.48 18.09
C SER A 144 -4.38 9.24 16.78
N ASP A 145 -4.38 10.57 16.85
CA ASP A 145 -3.98 11.48 15.78
C ASP A 145 -2.45 11.57 15.62
N LYS A 146 -1.70 11.07 16.61
CA LYS A 146 -0.24 11.01 16.65
C LYS A 146 0.22 9.59 16.36
N GLY A 147 0.47 9.32 15.09
CA GLY A 147 1.05 8.06 14.65
C GLY A 147 2.56 8.00 14.87
N VAL A 148 3.10 6.80 15.00
CA VAL A 148 4.53 6.54 15.08
C VAL A 148 5.01 6.01 13.73
N LYS A 149 6.02 6.66 13.15
CA LYS A 149 6.70 6.14 11.96
C LYS A 149 7.43 4.86 12.32
N VAL A 150 7.33 3.87 11.45
CA VAL A 150 8.03 2.59 11.59
C VAL A 150 8.82 2.28 10.33
N GLU A 151 9.78 1.37 10.45
CA GLU A 151 10.48 0.86 9.28
C GLU A 151 9.58 -0.13 8.53
N LEU A 152 9.65 -0.11 7.20
CA LEU A 152 8.95 -1.10 6.37
C LEU A 152 9.57 -2.49 6.54
N ASP A 153 10.88 -2.54 6.75
CA ASP A 153 11.59 -3.80 6.97
C ASP A 153 11.16 -4.47 8.28
N GLY A 154 10.83 -5.77 8.19
CA GLY A 154 10.28 -6.54 9.29
C GLY A 154 8.89 -6.11 9.78
N LEU A 155 8.19 -5.17 9.11
CA LEU A 155 6.85 -4.72 9.54
C LEU A 155 5.86 -5.89 9.60
N MET A 156 5.84 -6.74 8.58
CA MET A 156 4.93 -7.89 8.48
C MET A 156 5.21 -8.99 9.51
N GLU A 157 6.36 -8.97 10.17
CA GLU A 157 6.67 -9.88 11.28
C GLU A 157 6.20 -9.31 12.64
N ARG A 158 5.78 -8.04 12.65
CA ARG A 158 5.37 -7.30 13.85
C ARG A 158 3.87 -7.06 13.89
N ILE A 159 3.18 -7.12 12.75
CA ILE A 159 1.75 -6.86 12.66
C ILE A 159 1.02 -8.00 11.96
N GLU A 160 -0.22 -8.23 12.35
CA GLU A 160 -1.12 -9.17 11.69
C GLU A 160 -2.45 -8.50 11.36
N PRO A 161 -2.99 -8.67 10.15
CA PRO A 161 -4.27 -8.10 9.77
C PRO A 161 -5.39 -8.55 10.71
N LEU A 162 -6.26 -7.63 11.09
CA LEU A 162 -7.48 -7.94 11.83
C LEU A 162 -8.68 -7.92 10.89
N ALA A 163 -9.58 -8.89 11.03
CA ALA A 163 -10.89 -8.83 10.41
C ALA A 163 -11.82 -7.96 11.26
N TRP A 164 -12.54 -7.05 10.60
CA TRP A 164 -13.52 -6.16 11.24
C TRP A 164 -14.85 -6.30 10.53
N TYR A 165 -15.92 -6.37 11.31
CA TYR A 165 -17.24 -6.20 10.76
C TYR A 165 -17.42 -4.72 10.40
N GLN A 166 -17.69 -4.45 9.13
CA GLN A 166 -18.09 -3.13 8.68
C GLN A 166 -19.59 -3.14 8.47
N GLU A 167 -20.29 -2.24 9.18
CA GLU A 167 -21.71 -2.04 8.96
C GLU A 167 -21.96 -1.63 7.50
N PRO A 168 -23.04 -2.15 6.88
CA PRO A 168 -23.44 -1.70 5.55
C PRO A 168 -23.80 -0.21 5.57
N ASN A 169 -23.53 0.50 4.49
CA ASN A 169 -23.99 1.88 4.37
C ASN A 169 -25.52 1.90 4.36
N LYS A 170 -26.12 2.87 5.04
CA LYS A 170 -27.59 3.07 5.05
C LYS A 170 -28.19 3.34 3.66
N SER A 171 -27.35 3.63 2.65
CA SER A 171 -27.76 3.78 1.25
C SER A 171 -27.94 2.45 0.52
N ASP A 172 -27.47 1.34 1.10
CA ASP A 172 -27.44 0.02 0.46
C ASP A 172 -28.58 -0.89 0.96
N SER A 173 -29.58 -0.30 1.65
CA SER A 173 -30.74 -0.96 2.27
C SER A 173 -32.06 -0.35 1.81
#